data_AF-A0A096NSH5-F1
#
_entry.id   AF-A0A096NSH5-F1
#
_cell.length_a   1.000
_cell.length_b   1.000
_cell.length_c   1.000
_cell.angle_alpha   90.00
_cell.angle_beta   90.00
_cell.angle_gamma   90.00
#
_symmetry.space_group_name_H-M   'P 1'
#
loop_
_entity.id
_entity.type
_entity.pdbx_description
1 polymer ?
#
loop_
_entity_poly.entity_id
_entity_poly.type
_entity_poly.pdbx_seq_one_letter_code
_entity_poly.pdbx_strand_id
1 'polypeptide(L)'
;WFPIQQKRNPKVVRLEVWLVEKIFGRDRERIPHVQGMSQILIHVNRLDPNGEAEILVFGRPSYQEDTIKMIMNLADYHRQLQAKAEKIKHLEKHLKFTISFPSNSQDPQL
;
A
#
# COMPACT_ATOMS: atom_id res chain seq x y z
N TRP A 1 -20.25 11.54 16.27
CA TRP A 1 -20.50 10.72 17.48
C TRP A 1 -20.42 9.24 17.13
N PHE A 2 -19.61 8.46 17.85
CA PHE A 2 -19.41 7.02 17.61
C PHE A 2 -19.85 6.24 18.87
N PRO A 3 -20.85 5.35 18.80
CA PRO A 3 -21.36 4.63 19.97
C PRO A 3 -20.27 3.81 20.68
N ILE A 4 -20.18 3.93 22.00
CA ILE A 4 -19.20 3.22 22.86
C ILE A 4 -19.23 1.70 22.65
N GLN A 5 -20.40 1.14 22.28
CA GLN A 5 -20.59 -0.29 22.04
C GLN A 5 -19.79 -0.81 20.83
N GLN A 6 -19.54 0.02 19.81
CA GLN A 6 -18.75 -0.36 18.63
C GLN A 6 -17.23 -0.38 18.89
N LYS A 7 -16.80 -0.01 20.11
CA LYS A 7 -15.38 -0.04 20.53
C LYS A 7 -14.92 -1.38 21.10
N ARG A 8 -15.81 -2.36 21.28
CA ARG A 8 -15.51 -3.58 22.08
C ARG A 8 -14.78 -4.69 21.32
N ASN A 9 -14.70 -4.65 19.99
CA ASN A 9 -13.99 -5.68 19.22
C ASN A 9 -13.49 -5.15 17.86
N PRO A 10 -12.33 -4.47 17.83
CA PRO A 10 -11.75 -4.07 16.55
C PRO A 10 -11.32 -5.30 15.76
N LYS A 11 -11.50 -5.26 14.44
CA LYS A 11 -10.73 -6.14 13.57
C LYS A 11 -9.38 -5.50 13.31
N VAL A 12 -8.32 -6.30 13.36
CA VAL A 12 -6.93 -5.84 13.22
C VAL A 12 -6.37 -6.38 11.91
N VAL A 13 -5.70 -5.50 11.16
CA VAL A 13 -4.94 -5.86 9.96
C VAL A 13 -3.55 -5.28 10.07
N ARG A 14 -2.53 -6.04 9.65
CA ARG A 14 -1.15 -5.57 9.57
C ARG A 14 -0.78 -5.29 8.12
N LEU A 15 -0.16 -4.13 7.90
CA LEU A 15 0.35 -3.71 6.60
C LEU A 15 1.64 -2.92 6.77
N GLU A 16 2.52 -3.01 5.78
CA GLU A 16 3.75 -2.24 5.72
C GLU A 16 3.45 -0.73 5.79
N VAL A 17 4.26 0.02 6.55
CA VAL A 17 4.01 1.45 6.81
C VAL A 17 3.88 2.25 5.52
N TRP A 18 4.68 1.95 4.50
CA TRP A 18 4.63 2.64 3.22
C TRP A 18 3.29 2.46 2.48
N LEU A 19 2.61 1.31 2.65
CA LEU A 19 1.28 1.09 2.09
C LEU A 19 0.23 1.88 2.86
N VAL A 20 0.33 1.89 4.19
CA VAL A 20 -0.55 2.68 5.05
C VAL A 20 -0.48 4.16 4.69
N GLU A 21 0.71 4.70 4.46
CA GLU A 21 0.89 6.08 3.99
C GLU A 21 0.30 6.34 2.60
N LYS A 22 0.36 5.36 1.68
CA LYS A 22 -0.26 5.51 0.35
C LYS A 22 -1.78 5.50 0.41
N ILE A 23 -2.36 4.67 1.27
CA ILE A 23 -3.81 4.51 1.42
C ILE A 23 -4.41 5.69 2.19
N PHE A 24 -3.86 5.99 3.36
CA PHE A 24 -4.44 6.95 4.30
C PHE A 24 -3.77 8.32 4.29
N GLY A 25 -2.64 8.45 3.59
CA GLY A 25 -1.82 9.66 3.62
C GLY A 25 -0.72 9.59 4.69
N ARG A 26 0.33 10.41 4.54
CA ARG A 26 1.50 10.40 5.42
C ARG A 26 1.16 10.78 6.86
N ASP A 27 0.26 11.74 7.02
CA ASP A 27 -0.25 12.19 8.32
C ASP A 27 -1.65 11.64 8.59
N ARG A 28 -2.02 10.59 7.84
CA ARG A 28 -3.34 9.95 7.93
C ARG A 28 -4.47 10.93 7.57
N GLU A 29 -4.16 11.92 6.74
CA GLU A 29 -5.07 13.02 6.39
C GLU A 29 -6.34 12.55 5.68
N ARG A 30 -6.33 11.35 5.10
CA ARG A 30 -7.49 10.77 4.41
C ARG A 30 -8.39 9.95 5.34
N ILE A 31 -7.94 9.61 6.55
CA ILE A 31 -8.75 8.85 7.51
C ILE A 31 -10.08 9.55 7.84
N PRO A 32 -10.14 10.87 8.13
CA PRO A 32 -11.39 11.54 8.42
C PRO A 32 -12.44 11.40 7.31
N HIS A 33 -12.01 11.41 6.03
CA HIS A 33 -12.91 11.20 4.90
C HIS A 33 -13.44 9.77 4.83
N VAL A 34 -12.57 8.78 5.04
CA VAL A 34 -12.99 7.36 5.09
C VAL A 34 -13.98 7.14 6.23
N GLN A 35 -13.70 7.66 7.42
CA GLN A 35 -14.56 7.52 8.60
C GLN A 35 -15.91 8.23 8.46
N GLY A 36 -15.92 9.43 7.86
CA GLY A 36 -17.12 10.24 7.68
C GLY A 36 -18.18 9.59 6.79
N MET A 37 -17.76 8.75 5.84
CA MET A 37 -18.68 8.08 4.90
C MET A 37 -19.17 6.71 5.38
N SER A 38 -18.47 6.05 6.32
CA SER A 38 -18.61 4.60 6.50
C SER A 38 -19.14 4.13 7.86
N GLN A 39 -19.45 5.02 8.81
CA GLN A 39 -19.77 4.63 10.20
C GLN A 39 -18.73 3.65 10.78
N ILE A 40 -17.47 3.77 10.33
CA ILE A 40 -16.31 3.02 10.77
C ILE A 40 -15.32 3.99 11.42
N LEU A 41 -14.66 3.52 12.47
CA LEU A 41 -13.56 4.21 13.11
C LEU A 41 -12.28 3.42 12.83
N ILE A 42 -11.28 4.11 12.32
CA ILE A 42 -9.97 3.53 11.95
C ILE A 42 -8.91 4.16 12.84
N HIS A 43 -8.16 3.32 13.54
CA HIS A 43 -6.94 3.70 14.24
C HIS A 43 -5.75 3.00 13.60
N VAL A 44 -4.63 3.71 13.51
CA VAL A 44 -3.39 3.17 12.95
C VAL A 44 -2.29 3.30 13.98
N ASN A 45 -1.75 2.18 14.42
CA ASN A 45 -0.62 2.09 15.33
C ASN A 45 0.61 1.69 14.51
N ARG A 46 1.63 2.54 14.42
CA ARG A 46 2.91 2.14 13.80
C ARG A 46 3.67 1.29 14.81
N LEU A 47 4.09 0.09 14.40
CA LEU A 47 4.95 -0.77 15.21
C LEU A 47 6.43 -0.40 15.01
N ASP A 48 6.81 -0.08 13.77
CA ASP A 48 8.16 0.35 13.38
C ASP A 48 8.03 1.37 12.22
N PRO A 49 8.78 2.50 12.21
CA PRO A 49 8.85 3.42 11.07
C PRO A 49 9.08 2.78 9.70
N ASN A 50 9.83 1.68 9.63
CA ASN A 50 10.20 0.98 8.39
C ASN A 50 9.56 -0.41 8.25
N GLY A 51 8.82 -0.86 9.25
CA GLY A 51 8.22 -2.18 9.29
C GLY A 51 6.73 -2.17 8.99
N GLU A 52 5.95 -2.73 9.90
CA GLU A 52 4.51 -2.82 9.79
C GLU A 52 3.78 -1.83 10.71
N ALA A 53 2.56 -1.52 10.32
CA ALA A 53 1.59 -0.82 11.14
C ALA A 53 0.34 -1.70 11.31
N GLU A 54 -0.24 -1.63 12.50
CA GLU A 54 -1.53 -2.21 12.82
C GLU A 54 -2.64 -1.22 12.54
N ILE A 55 -3.61 -1.65 11.75
CA ILE A 55 -4.83 -0.92 11.46
C ILE A 55 -5.95 -1.59 12.27
N LEU A 56 -6.52 -0.84 13.20
CA LEU A 56 -7.65 -1.25 14.02
C LEU A 56 -8.92 -0.64 13.43
N VAL A 57 -9.85 -1.50 13.03
CA VAL A 57 -11.12 -1.13 12.41
C VAL A 57 -12.26 -1.42 13.38
N PHE A 58 -12.95 -0.37 13.83
CA PHE A 58 -14.07 -0.44 14.77
C PHE A 58 -15.39 -0.11 14.07
N GLY A 59 -16.45 -0.81 14.42
CA GLY A 59 -17.78 -0.56 13.85
C GLY A 59 -18.65 -1.81 13.83
N ARG A 60 -19.66 -1.83 12.96
CA ARG A 60 -20.48 -3.04 12.73
C ARG A 60 -19.65 -4.11 12.01
N PRO A 61 -19.80 -5.41 12.35
CA PRO A 61 -19.00 -6.48 11.76
C PRO A 61 -18.98 -6.50 10.22
N SER A 62 -20.13 -6.30 9.57
CA SER A 62 -20.23 -6.25 8.10
C SER A 62 -19.41 -5.09 7.52
N TYR A 63 -19.53 -3.89 8.11
CA TYR A 63 -18.79 -2.72 7.66
C TYR A 63 -17.28 -2.83 7.95
N GLN A 64 -16.89 -3.52 9.03
CA GLN A 64 -15.48 -3.84 9.28
C GLN A 64 -14.94 -4.73 8.16
N GLU A 65 -15.68 -5.75 7.74
CA GLU A 65 -15.27 -6.65 6.64
C GLU A 65 -15.14 -5.92 5.31
N ASP A 66 -16.11 -5.10 4.96
CA ASP A 66 -16.07 -4.32 3.72
C ASP A 66 -14.90 -3.32 3.73
N THR A 67 -14.65 -2.68 4.87
CA THR A 67 -13.52 -1.76 5.03
C THR A 67 -12.18 -2.49 4.93
N ILE A 68 -12.04 -3.67 5.53
CA ILE A 68 -10.83 -4.47 5.43
C ILE A 68 -10.59 -4.92 4.00
N LYS A 69 -11.62 -5.40 3.29
CA LYS A 69 -11.52 -5.75 1.86
C LYS A 69 -11.05 -4.55 1.04
N MET A 70 -11.62 -3.37 1.27
CA MET A 70 -11.20 -2.14 0.60
C MET A 70 -9.73 -1.83 0.87
N ILE A 71 -9.28 -1.90 2.13
CA ILE A 71 -7.88 -1.66 2.52
C ILE A 71 -6.94 -2.64 1.82
N MET A 72 -7.26 -3.94 1.83
CA MET A 72 -6.43 -4.97 1.20
C MET A 72 -6.36 -4.79 -0.33
N ASN A 73 -7.48 -4.48 -0.98
CA ASN A 73 -7.50 -4.23 -2.42
C ASN A 73 -6.63 -3.02 -2.81
N LEU A 74 -6.66 -1.94 -2.02
CA LEU A 74 -5.81 -0.77 -2.24
C LEU A 74 -4.34 -1.09 -1.99
N ALA A 75 -4.05 -1.90 -0.97
CA ALA A 75 -2.69 -2.38 -0.70
C ALA A 75 -2.13 -3.17 -1.90
N ASP A 76 -2.90 -4.12 -2.42
CA ASP A 76 -2.51 -4.94 -3.57
C ASP A 76 -2.34 -4.10 -4.84
N TYR A 77 -3.23 -3.14 -5.08
CA TYR A 77 -3.07 -2.18 -6.18
C TYR A 77 -1.74 -1.43 -6.09
N HIS A 78 -1.37 -0.93 -4.90
CA HIS A 78 -0.10 -0.22 -4.70
C HIS A 78 1.13 -1.13 -4.84
N ARG A 79 1.06 -2.39 -4.35
CA ARG A 79 2.13 -3.38 -4.57
C ARG A 79 2.34 -3.65 -6.07
N GLN A 80 1.26 -3.81 -6.82
CA GLN A 80 1.34 -4.02 -8.28
C GLN A 80 1.95 -2.81 -8.99
N LEU A 81 1.57 -1.58 -8.60
CA LEU A 81 2.18 -0.37 -9.15
C LEU A 81 3.68 -0.30 -8.86
N GLN A 82 4.10 -0.63 -7.63
CA GLN A 82 5.51 -0.65 -7.27
C GLN A 82 6.29 -1.68 -8.09
N ALA A 83 5.77 -2.90 -8.23
CA ALA A 83 6.40 -3.95 -9.03
C ALA A 83 6.56 -3.54 -10.51
N LYS A 84 5.54 -2.88 -11.08
CA LYS A 84 5.62 -2.34 -12.45
C LYS A 84 6.70 -1.25 -12.56
N ALA A 85 6.75 -0.33 -11.61
CA ALA A 85 7.76 0.73 -11.59
C ALA A 85 9.19 0.17 -11.50
N GLU A 86 9.42 -0.83 -10.66
CA GLU A 86 10.74 -1.48 -10.54
C GLU A 86 11.13 -2.23 -11.82
N LYS A 87 10.17 -2.88 -12.48
CA LYS A 87 10.42 -3.52 -13.79
C LYS A 87 10.84 -2.51 -14.85
N ILE A 88 10.19 -1.35 -14.91
CA ILE A 88 10.56 -0.27 -15.85
C ILE A 88 11.97 0.23 -15.55
N LYS A 89 12.29 0.52 -14.29
CA LYS A 89 13.65 0.95 -13.90
C LYS A 89 14.72 -0.07 -14.28
N HIS A 90 14.44 -1.36 -14.08
CA HIS A 90 15.36 -2.42 -14.46
C HIS A 90 15.61 -2.46 -15.98
N LEU A 91 14.55 -2.33 -16.78
CA LEU A 91 14.66 -2.26 -18.24
C LEU A 91 15.44 -1.02 -18.69
N GLU A 92 15.18 0.15 -18.12
CA GLU A 92 15.92 1.37 -18.45
C GLU A 92 17.42 1.24 -18.11
N LYS A 93 17.75 0.62 -16.97
CA LYS A 93 19.14 0.37 -16.60
C LYS A 93 19.82 -0.56 -17.61
N HIS A 94 19.14 -1.61 -18.05
CA HIS A 94 19.66 -2.53 -19.05
C HIS A 94 19.86 -1.85 -20.41
N LEU A 95 18.87 -1.08 -20.89
CA LEU A 95 19.01 -0.32 -22.15
C LEU A 95 20.19 0.65 -22.10
N LYS A 96 20.34 1.41 -21.01
CA LYS A 96 21.47 2.34 -20.85
C LYS A 96 22.81 1.60 -20.87
N PHE A 97 22.88 0.44 -20.22
CA PHE A 97 24.06 -0.41 -20.25
C PHE A 97 24.38 -0.90 -21.67
N THR A 98 23.39 -1.40 -22.42
CA THR A 98 23.56 -1.86 -23.80
C THR A 98 23.94 -0.73 -24.76
N ILE A 99 23.46 0.50 -24.56
CA ILE A 99 23.84 1.65 -25.40
C ILE A 99 25.26 2.14 -25.05
N SER A 100 25.66 2.09 -23.77
CA SER A 100 27.01 2.49 -23.34
C SER A 100 28.11 1.50 -23.75
N PHE A 101 27.74 0.25 -24.05
CA PHE A 101 28.63 -0.77 -24.61
C PHE A 101 28.01 -1.27 -25.91
N PRO A 102 28.22 -0.59 -27.05
CA PRO A 102 27.73 -1.10 -28.31
C PRO A 102 28.38 -2.47 -28.56
N SER A 103 27.54 -3.51 -28.70
CA SER A 103 28.00 -4.82 -29.16
C SER A 103 28.69 -4.61 -30.50
N ASN A 104 30.03 -4.64 -30.48
CA ASN A 104 30.81 -4.62 -31.69
C ASN A 104 30.66 -6.01 -32.30
N SER A 105 29.64 -6.17 -33.15
CA SER A 105 29.47 -7.34 -34.00
C SER A 105 30.65 -7.33 -34.98
N GLN A 106 31.70 -8.07 -34.65
CA GLN A 106 32.62 -8.52 -35.67
C GLN A 106 31.84 -9.45 -36.59
N ASP A 107 31.59 -9.00 -37.82
CA ASP A 107 31.49 -9.92 -38.96
C ASP A 107 32.85 -10.63 -39.10
N PRO A 108 32.92 -11.96 -39.06
CA PRO A 108 33.96 -12.66 -39.78
C PRO A 108 33.48 -12.82 -41.22
N GLN A 109 34.03 -11.99 -42.12
CA GLN A 109 34.18 -12.43 -43.50
C GLN A 109 35.17 -13.60 -43.49
N LEU A 110 34.71 -14.79 -43.82
CA LEU A 110 35.42 -15.84 -44.57
C LEU A 110 34.51 -17.05 -44.82
#